data_AF-A0A9R1GD93-F1
#
_entry.id   AF-A0A9R1GD93-F1
#
_cell.length_a   1.000
_cell.length_b   1.000
_cell.length_c   1.000
_cell.angle_alpha   90.00
_cell.angle_beta   90.00
_cell.angle_gamma   90.00
#
_symmetry.space_group_name_H-M   'P 1'
#
loop_
_entity.id
_entity.type
_entity.pdbx_description
1 polymer ?
#
loop_
_entity_poly.entity_id
_entity_poly.type
_entity_poly.pdbx_seq_one_letter_code
_entity_poly.pdbx_strand_id
1 'polypeptide(L)'
;MDFLPADGTAGCAKGGSRCDADITSQCLSELRAPGGGNNACTVFKKDEYCCTGTAADNCGPTDYSKFFKGQCPDAYSYPKDDASSTFTCPGGTNYQVVFCP
;
A
#
# COMPACT_ATOMS: atom_id res chain seq x y z
N MET A 1 4.89 -6.42 -5.84
CA MET A 1 4.61 -5.88 -7.18
C MET A 1 5.20 -4.48 -7.25
N ASP A 2 5.81 -4.16 -8.38
CA ASP A 2 6.22 -2.81 -8.72
C ASP A 2 5.25 -2.22 -9.74
N PHE A 3 4.91 -0.94 -9.59
CA PHE A 3 4.14 -0.16 -10.55
C PHE A 3 4.92 1.11 -10.89
N LEU A 4 5.55 1.11 -12.07
CA LEU A 4 6.57 2.11 -12.43
C LEU A 4 6.20 2.79 -13.75
N PRO A 5 6.58 4.07 -13.94
CA PRO A 5 6.60 4.69 -15.26
C PRO A 5 7.50 3.88 -16.20
N ALA A 6 7.07 3.68 -17.45
CA ALA A 6 7.86 2.97 -18.45
C ALA A 6 9.06 3.82 -18.92
N ASP A 7 10.13 3.16 -19.34
CA ASP A 7 11.37 3.83 -19.77
C ASP A 7 11.12 4.95 -20.79
N GLY A 8 11.81 6.07 -20.62
CA GLY A 8 11.69 7.25 -21.48
C GLY A 8 10.56 8.22 -21.13
N THR A 9 9.77 7.96 -20.07
CA THR A 9 8.81 8.95 -19.54
C THR A 9 9.47 9.88 -18.53
N ALA A 10 9.68 11.14 -18.93
CA ALA A 10 10.17 12.19 -18.04
C ALA A 10 9.03 12.82 -17.22
N GLY A 11 9.34 13.32 -16.02
CA GLY A 11 8.42 14.14 -15.22
C GLY A 11 7.71 13.45 -14.06
N CYS A 12 8.01 12.17 -13.78
CA CYS A 12 7.53 11.46 -12.59
C CYS A 12 8.49 11.67 -11.41
N ALA A 13 8.34 12.76 -10.64
CA ALA A 13 9.31 13.15 -9.60
C ALA A 13 9.55 12.09 -8.51
N LYS A 14 8.50 11.35 -8.13
CA LYS A 14 8.58 10.24 -7.16
C LYS A 14 8.79 8.87 -7.84
N GLY A 15 8.87 8.80 -9.17
CA GLY A 15 8.84 7.54 -9.90
C GLY A 15 7.48 6.84 -9.75
N GLY A 16 7.49 5.58 -9.31
CA GLY A 16 6.30 4.78 -9.06
C GLY A 16 6.48 3.90 -7.82
N SER A 17 5.40 3.26 -7.39
CA SER A 17 5.39 2.49 -6.14
C SER A 17 6.06 1.13 -6.29
N ARG A 18 6.80 0.73 -5.26
CA ARG A 18 7.47 -0.57 -5.17
C ARG A 18 7.07 -1.36 -3.93
N CYS A 19 7.04 -2.67 -4.08
CA CYS A 19 6.74 -3.61 -2.99
C CYS A 19 7.23 -5.00 -3.36
N ASP A 20 8.51 -5.27 -3.14
CA ASP A 20 9.17 -6.55 -3.44
C ASP A 20 9.17 -7.52 -2.25
N ALA A 21 8.78 -7.06 -1.07
CA ALA A 21 8.72 -7.88 0.14
C ALA A 21 7.75 -9.08 0.00
N ASP A 22 8.20 -10.26 0.45
CA ASP A 22 7.34 -11.42 0.64
C ASP A 22 6.51 -11.25 1.92
N ILE A 23 5.39 -10.54 1.78
CA ILE A 23 4.41 -10.33 2.83
C ILE A 23 3.77 -11.66 3.28
N THR A 24 3.68 -12.66 2.40
CA THR A 24 2.96 -13.91 2.67
C THR A 24 3.66 -14.72 3.77
N SER A 25 4.98 -14.84 3.72
CA SER A 25 5.75 -15.57 4.74
C SER A 25 5.84 -14.83 6.08
N GLN A 26 5.77 -13.50 6.06
CA GLN A 26 5.95 -12.65 7.24
C GLN A 26 4.61 -12.19 7.85
N CYS A 27 3.48 -12.54 7.25
CA CYS A 27 2.18 -12.01 7.65
C CYS A 27 1.83 -12.39 9.11
N LEU A 28 1.33 -11.39 9.84
CA LEU A 28 0.80 -11.50 11.20
C LEU A 28 -0.30 -12.57 11.26
N SER A 29 -0.30 -13.38 12.32
CA SER A 29 -1.20 -14.53 12.48
C SER A 29 -2.67 -14.16 12.33
N GLU A 30 -3.07 -13.00 12.83
CA GLU A 30 -4.46 -12.53 12.81
C GLU A 30 -4.91 -12.11 11.41
N LEU A 31 -3.96 -11.88 10.49
CA LEU A 31 -4.18 -11.33 9.16
C LEU A 31 -3.94 -12.34 8.04
N ARG A 32 -3.45 -13.55 8.35
CA ARG A 32 -3.13 -14.56 7.34
C ARG A 32 -4.36 -14.96 6.53
N ALA A 33 -4.14 -15.12 5.23
CA ALA A 33 -5.10 -15.66 4.28
C ALA A 33 -4.41 -16.70 3.37
N PRO A 34 -5.17 -17.61 2.72
CA PRO A 34 -4.60 -18.50 1.71
C PRO A 34 -3.90 -17.68 0.61
N GLY A 35 -2.58 -17.85 0.49
CA GLY A 35 -1.78 -17.16 -0.53
C GLY A 35 -1.48 -15.67 -0.27
N GLY A 36 -1.67 -15.17 0.95
CA GLY A 36 -1.33 -13.78 1.27
C GLY A 36 -1.66 -13.31 2.69
N GLY A 37 -1.67 -12.00 2.86
CA GLY A 37 -2.08 -11.32 4.10
C GLY A 37 -3.18 -10.31 3.84
N ASN A 38 -4.26 -10.39 4.61
CA ASN A 38 -5.33 -9.38 4.59
C ASN A 38 -4.91 -8.13 5.36
N ASN A 39 -5.42 -6.96 4.98
CA ASN A 39 -5.31 -5.79 5.84
C ASN A 39 -6.31 -5.85 7.01
N ALA A 40 -6.05 -5.07 8.06
CA ALA A 40 -6.87 -5.05 9.27
C ALA A 40 -8.34 -4.70 9.03
N CYS A 41 -8.64 -3.80 8.08
CA CYS A 41 -10.02 -3.46 7.73
C CYS A 41 -10.81 -4.68 7.21
N THR A 42 -10.21 -5.47 6.32
CA THR A 42 -10.85 -6.67 5.76
C THR A 42 -11.19 -7.70 6.83
N VAL A 43 -10.30 -7.87 7.83
CA VAL A 43 -10.47 -8.86 8.89
C VAL A 43 -11.42 -8.36 9.98
N PHE A 44 -11.19 -7.17 10.52
CA PHE A 44 -11.86 -6.71 11.74
C PHE A 44 -13.08 -5.83 11.49
N LYS A 45 -13.20 -5.20 10.31
CA LYS A 45 -14.34 -4.37 9.90
C LYS A 45 -14.70 -3.25 10.90
N LYS A 46 -13.69 -2.72 11.58
CA LYS A 46 -13.85 -1.60 12.53
C LYS A 46 -13.50 -0.27 11.88
N ASP A 47 -14.19 0.78 12.31
CA ASP A 47 -13.94 2.16 11.90
C ASP A 47 -12.45 2.54 11.97
N GLU A 48 -11.76 2.16 13.04
CA GLU A 48 -10.33 2.46 13.25
C GLU A 48 -9.39 1.93 12.14
N TYR A 49 -9.73 0.80 11.52
CA TYR A 49 -8.91 0.21 10.45
C TYR A 49 -9.40 0.59 9.05
N CYS A 50 -10.70 0.85 8.92
CA CYS A 50 -11.35 1.17 7.66
C CYS A 50 -11.44 2.68 7.39
N CYS A 51 -11.10 3.51 8.37
CA CYS A 51 -11.26 4.96 8.32
C CYS A 51 -12.70 5.40 7.98
N THR A 52 -13.68 4.73 8.59
CA THR A 52 -15.11 5.01 8.41
C THR A 52 -15.74 5.55 9.68
N GLY A 53 -16.99 6.02 9.59
CA GLY A 53 -17.80 6.39 10.74
C GLY A 53 -17.10 7.38 11.66
N THR A 54 -16.89 6.97 12.91
CA THR A 54 -16.25 7.79 13.95
C THR A 54 -14.76 8.07 13.69
N ALA A 55 -14.11 7.22 12.89
CA ALA A 55 -12.71 7.38 12.48
C ALA A 55 -12.58 8.08 11.12
N ALA A 56 -13.68 8.49 10.47
CA ALA A 56 -13.65 9.08 9.13
C ALA A 56 -12.70 10.27 9.03
N ASP A 57 -12.63 11.12 10.07
CA ASP A 57 -11.73 12.27 10.10
C ASP A 57 -10.44 12.02 10.89
N ASN A 58 -10.46 11.15 11.89
CA ASN A 58 -9.34 10.90 12.82
C ASN A 58 -8.64 9.55 12.62
N CYS A 59 -8.63 9.01 11.40
CA CYS A 59 -7.93 7.78 11.10
C CYS A 59 -6.42 7.97 11.01
N GLY A 60 -5.65 7.04 11.59
CA GLY A 60 -4.20 7.07 11.56
C GLY A 60 -3.57 5.68 11.51
N PRO A 61 -2.23 5.60 11.48
CA PRO A 61 -1.52 4.32 11.45
C PRO A 61 -1.79 3.48 12.70
N THR A 62 -2.10 2.21 12.49
CA THR A 62 -2.23 1.18 13.53
C THR A 62 -1.04 0.24 13.49
N ASP A 63 -0.90 -0.64 14.48
CA ASP A 63 0.22 -1.60 14.48
C ASP A 63 0.17 -2.54 13.26
N TYR A 64 -1.05 -2.91 12.82
CA TYR A 64 -1.25 -3.68 11.59
C TYR A 64 -0.83 -2.91 10.33
N SER A 65 -1.20 -1.64 10.18
CA SER A 65 -0.79 -0.87 9.00
C SER A 65 0.72 -0.56 9.02
N LYS A 66 1.30 -0.29 10.18
CA LYS A 66 2.75 -0.09 10.33
C LYS A 66 3.55 -1.32 9.91
N PHE A 67 3.03 -2.53 10.16
CA PHE A 67 3.65 -3.76 9.64
C PHE A 67 3.75 -3.73 8.11
N PHE A 68 2.63 -3.51 7.39
CA PHE A 68 2.66 -3.44 5.93
C PHE A 68 3.52 -2.28 5.43
N LYS A 69 3.49 -1.14 6.12
CA LYS A 69 4.29 0.03 5.76
C LYS A 69 5.79 -0.22 5.89
N GLY A 70 6.20 -0.97 6.90
CA GLY A 70 7.60 -1.36 7.09
C GLY A 70 8.11 -2.29 5.99
N GLN A 71 7.24 -3.15 5.45
CA GLN A 71 7.58 -4.09 4.37
C GLN A 71 7.56 -3.40 3.00
N CYS A 72 6.56 -2.55 2.75
CA CYS A 72 6.38 -1.84 1.49
C CYS A 72 6.14 -0.34 1.74
N PRO A 73 7.21 0.45 1.92
CA PRO A 73 7.12 1.88 2.28
C PRO A 73 6.40 2.73 1.25
N ASP A 74 6.42 2.34 -0.03
CA ASP A 74 5.74 3.09 -1.10
C ASP A 74 4.25 2.75 -1.22
N ALA A 75 3.81 1.61 -0.68
CA ALA A 75 2.44 1.16 -0.80
C ALA A 75 1.54 1.78 0.27
N TYR A 76 0.27 1.99 -0.10
CA TYR A 76 -0.76 2.35 0.88
C TYR A 76 -0.93 1.21 1.88
N SER A 77 -0.66 1.50 3.15
CA SER A 77 -0.81 0.52 4.25
C SER A 77 -2.14 0.65 5.00
N TYR A 78 -2.80 1.79 4.88
CA TYR A 78 -4.13 2.10 5.40
C TYR A 78 -4.81 3.19 4.54
N PRO A 79 -6.12 3.44 4.69
CA PRO A 79 -6.87 4.28 3.75
C PRO A 79 -6.41 5.74 3.64
N LYS A 80 -5.78 6.33 4.65
CA LYS A 80 -5.31 7.74 4.64
C LYS A 80 -3.79 7.88 4.55
N ASP A 81 -3.11 6.91 3.93
CA ASP A 81 -1.64 6.87 3.81
C ASP A 81 -1.08 7.69 2.61
N ASP A 82 -1.73 8.80 2.26
CA ASP A 82 -1.43 9.56 1.05
C ASP A 82 -0.03 10.21 1.06
N ALA A 83 0.38 10.77 2.20
CA ALA A 83 1.62 11.54 2.31
C ALA A 83 2.86 10.79 1.80
N SER A 84 2.90 9.48 2.04
CA SER A 84 4.02 8.63 1.67
C SER A 84 3.74 7.76 0.43
N SER A 85 2.47 7.54 0.07
CA SER A 85 2.08 6.52 -0.92
C SER A 85 1.47 7.09 -2.20
N THR A 86 1.25 8.41 -2.28
CA THR A 86 0.77 9.04 -3.52
C THR A 86 1.94 9.31 -4.48
N PHE A 87 1.81 8.77 -5.69
CA PHE A 87 2.71 8.98 -6.84
C PHE A 87 1.93 9.65 -7.97
N THR A 88 2.55 10.62 -8.62
CA THR A 88 1.93 11.36 -9.73
C THR A 88 2.91 11.50 -10.89
N CYS A 89 2.36 11.42 -12.09
CA CYS A 89 3.08 11.55 -13.36
C CYS A 89 2.26 12.40 -14.34
N PRO A 90 2.90 13.02 -15.35
CA PRO A 90 2.21 13.75 -16.40
C PRO A 90 1.22 12.87 -17.18
N GLY A 91 0.18 13.48 -17.74
CA GLY A 91 -0.74 12.80 -18.65
C GLY A 91 -0.01 12.24 -19.88
N GLY A 92 -0.40 11.06 -20.33
CA GLY A 92 0.26 10.34 -21.44
C GLY A 92 1.46 9.48 -21.03
N THR A 93 1.76 9.38 -19.74
CA THR A 93 2.76 8.45 -19.21
C THR A 93 2.32 7.00 -19.43
N ASN A 94 3.20 6.18 -20.02
CA ASN A 94 3.06 4.74 -20.05
C ASN A 94 3.62 4.12 -18.76
N TYR A 95 3.14 2.96 -18.37
CA TYR A 95 3.55 2.29 -17.14
C TYR A 95 3.84 0.81 -17.37
N GLN A 96 4.64 0.25 -16.47
CA GLN A 96 4.88 -1.18 -16.33
C GLN A 96 4.41 -1.66 -14.96
N VAL A 97 3.80 -2.84 -14.95
CA VAL A 97 3.38 -3.55 -13.74
C VAL A 97 4.15 -4.86 -13.69
N VAL A 98 4.93 -5.06 -12.63
CA VAL A 98 5.80 -6.23 -12.49
C VAL A 98 5.39 -7.01 -11.25
N PHE A 99 4.99 -8.27 -11.47
CA PHE A 99 4.74 -9.23 -10.40
C PHE A 99 6.04 -9.96 -10.09
N CYS A 100 6.34 -10.12 -8.80
CA CYS A 100 7.63 -10.65 -8.34
C CYS A 100 8.82 -9.92 -8.98
N PRO A 101 8.90 -8.58 -8.81
CA PRO A 101 9.96 -7.76 -9.39
C PRO A 101 11.36 -8.12 -8.85
#